data_AF-A0AAQ6IBE4-F1
#
_entry.id   AF-A0AAQ6IBE4-F1
#
_cell.length_a   1.000
_cell.length_b   1.000
_cell.length_c   1.000
_cell.angle_alpha   90.00
_cell.angle_beta   90.00
_cell.angle_gamma   90.00
#
_symmetry.space_group_name_H-M   'P 1'
#
loop_
_entity.id
_entity.type
_entity.pdbx_description
1 polymer ?
#
loop_
_entity_poly.entity_id
_entity_poly.type
_entity_poly.pdbx_seq_one_letter_code
_entity_poly.pdbx_strand_id
1 'polypeptide(L)'
;MMLKQCRSRVKRVVCNNPEKWYSPQHKEDRIHVRSLGKSPLKAVNTSLCFQSFISPAFSNFDKQPGRRTIEHLSAVTHILIRVLSTSSRVFQYDLKPDVPNCEGRKLFFDTHAVVQLLEKNGFTTPQAEVIVKVLMRMTTSSMDVIYCDMVTKVQQEIMLQRVMSQIAAVKKDMVILEKSEFSTLLAENEKLKIQLLLIKIQLADVMNKVRSDNILDLNVEKSCVKELKAEHEKKLLEMRTEIMEMTAEQDRHLTQTNMKIDTEVAGLKTMLESHKLDTIKYLAGSVFTCLTVVLGFYRIWM
;
A
#
# COMPACT_ATOMS: atom_id res chain seq x y z
N MET A 1 14.23 57.26 26.73
CA MET A 1 14.80 56.02 26.14
C MET A 1 13.63 55.11 25.77
N MET A 2 13.09 55.18 24.55
CA MET A 2 13.53 54.48 23.33
C MET A 2 13.50 52.94 23.44
N LEU A 3 12.47 52.37 22.79
CA LEU A 3 12.44 51.15 21.95
C LEU A 3 12.88 49.80 22.55
N LYS A 4 11.96 48.82 22.54
CA LYS A 4 11.91 47.82 21.44
C LYS A 4 10.68 46.91 21.54
N GLN A 5 9.80 47.09 20.55
CA GLN A 5 8.70 46.21 20.20
C GLN A 5 9.21 45.15 19.22
N CYS A 6 9.19 43.88 19.60
CA CYS A 6 9.53 42.77 18.72
C CYS A 6 8.27 42.27 18.00
N ARG A 7 8.01 42.79 16.79
CA ARG A 7 7.17 42.14 15.78
C ARG A 7 7.97 41.00 15.13
N SER A 8 7.45 39.78 15.15
CA SER A 8 7.90 38.73 14.22
C SER A 8 6.83 38.51 13.15
N ARG A 9 7.22 38.79 11.90
CA ARG A 9 6.41 38.69 10.68
C ARG A 9 6.21 37.22 10.30
N VAL A 10 4.97 36.76 10.27
CA VAL A 10 4.61 35.51 9.59
C VAL A 10 4.67 35.76 8.08
N LYS A 11 5.74 35.30 7.42
CA LYS A 11 5.79 35.18 5.96
C LYS A 11 4.96 33.97 5.55
N ARG A 12 3.85 34.23 4.85
CA ARG A 12 3.08 33.23 4.11
C ARG A 12 3.92 32.78 2.92
N VAL A 13 4.47 31.56 2.99
CA VAL A 13 5.11 30.91 1.84
C VAL A 13 3.99 30.43 0.91
N VAL A 14 3.85 31.10 -0.22
CA VAL A 14 3.09 30.63 -1.38
C VAL A 14 4.05 29.74 -2.18
N CYS A 15 3.81 28.43 -2.16
CA CYS A 15 4.44 27.52 -3.11
C CYS A 15 3.51 27.36 -4.32
N ASN A 16 3.74 28.16 -5.36
CA ASN A 16 3.37 27.80 -6.71
C ASN A 16 4.49 26.93 -7.28
N ASN A 17 4.15 25.74 -7.78
CA ASN A 17 4.90 25.15 -8.89
C ASN A 17 3.94 24.33 -9.78
N PRO A 18 3.97 24.50 -11.11
CA PRO A 18 3.21 23.71 -12.06
C PRO A 18 4.09 22.59 -12.62
N GLU A 19 3.77 21.33 -12.36
CA GLU A 19 4.42 20.21 -13.05
C GLU A 19 3.39 19.43 -13.87
N LYS A 20 3.50 19.66 -15.19
CA LYS A 20 2.87 18.90 -16.27
C LYS A 20 3.30 17.44 -16.17
N TRP A 21 2.33 16.54 -16.01
CA TRP A 21 2.55 15.13 -16.31
C TRP A 21 2.35 14.89 -17.81
N TYR A 22 3.40 14.38 -18.44
CA TYR A 22 3.38 13.77 -19.76
C TYR A 22 2.58 12.46 -19.68
N SER A 23 1.56 12.31 -20.53
CA SER A 23 0.86 11.04 -20.76
C SER A 23 1.31 10.44 -22.09
N PRO A 24 1.79 9.18 -22.15
CA PRO A 24 1.92 8.47 -23.42
C PRO A 24 0.53 8.06 -23.92
N GLN A 25 0.20 8.43 -25.16
CA GLN A 25 -0.99 7.98 -25.87
C GLN A 25 -0.90 6.48 -26.17
N HIS A 26 -1.91 5.71 -25.76
CA HIS A 26 -2.22 4.42 -26.38
C HIS A 26 -3.37 4.65 -27.35
N LYS A 27 -3.08 4.57 -28.66
CA LYS A 27 -4.07 4.36 -29.71
C LYS A 27 -4.29 2.85 -29.80
N GLU A 28 -5.54 2.41 -29.71
CA GLU A 28 -6.05 1.32 -30.56
C GLU A 28 -7.58 1.26 -30.53
N ASP A 29 -8.12 1.60 -31.70
CA ASP A 29 -9.20 0.98 -32.44
C ASP A 29 -10.63 0.77 -31.89
N ARG A 30 -11.52 1.37 -32.67
CA ARG A 30 -12.97 1.21 -32.76
C ARG A 30 -13.37 -0.26 -32.82
N ILE A 31 -14.37 -0.64 -32.04
CA ILE A 31 -15.55 -1.36 -32.57
C ILE A 31 -16.82 -0.75 -31.99
N HIS A 32 -17.71 -0.36 -32.91
CA HIS A 32 -19.05 0.17 -32.70
C HIS A 32 -20.03 -0.98 -32.38
N VAL A 33 -20.81 -0.89 -31.30
CA VAL A 33 -22.18 -1.43 -31.25
C VAL A 33 -23.08 -0.44 -30.50
N ARG A 34 -24.29 -0.31 -31.02
CA ARG A 34 -25.25 0.79 -30.89
C ARG A 34 -26.34 0.46 -29.87
N SER A 35 -26.70 1.47 -29.06
CA SER A 35 -28.06 1.87 -28.64
C SER A 35 -29.02 0.83 -28.05
N LEU A 36 -29.53 1.09 -26.82
CA LEU A 36 -30.97 1.31 -26.63
C LEU A 36 -31.31 2.04 -25.30
N GLY A 37 -32.17 3.06 -25.40
CA GLY A 37 -33.16 3.39 -24.37
C GLY A 37 -32.85 4.50 -23.37
N LYS A 38 -33.35 5.72 -23.65
CA LYS A 38 -33.53 6.79 -22.65
C LYS A 38 -35.01 6.93 -22.25
N SER A 39 -35.21 7.23 -20.96
CA SER A 39 -36.29 8.05 -20.33
C SER A 39 -37.71 7.46 -20.15
N PRO A 40 -38.62 8.04 -19.31
CA PRO A 40 -38.46 9.21 -18.39
C PRO A 40 -39.28 9.17 -17.04
N LEU A 41 -39.18 10.28 -16.26
CA LEU A 41 -40.10 10.79 -15.19
C LEU A 41 -40.02 10.09 -13.81
N LYS A 42 -40.12 10.72 -12.62
CA LYS A 42 -40.79 11.96 -12.18
C LYS A 42 -40.26 12.37 -10.78
N ALA A 43 -39.88 13.65 -10.64
CA ALA A 43 -40.20 14.63 -9.58
C ALA A 43 -40.16 14.30 -8.05
N VAL A 44 -39.51 15.21 -7.31
CA VAL A 44 -39.97 15.91 -6.06
C VAL A 44 -39.32 15.58 -4.68
N ASN A 45 -38.75 16.65 -4.12
CA ASN A 45 -38.59 17.08 -2.72
C ASN A 45 -37.44 16.64 -1.79
N THR A 46 -36.58 17.63 -1.51
CA THR A 46 -36.13 18.15 -0.19
C THR A 46 -35.82 17.17 0.94
N SER A 47 -34.54 17.11 1.37
CA SER A 47 -34.11 17.54 2.72
C SER A 47 -32.60 17.34 2.92
N LEU A 48 -31.99 18.24 3.70
CA LEU A 48 -30.65 18.12 4.25
C LEU A 48 -30.63 17.01 5.33
N CYS A 49 -29.69 16.06 5.25
CA CYS A 49 -28.89 15.63 6.41
C CYS A 49 -27.79 14.64 5.97
N PHE A 50 -26.54 14.93 6.34
CA PHE A 50 -25.40 14.03 6.13
C PHE A 50 -25.50 12.86 7.11
N GLN A 51 -25.83 11.67 6.59
CA GLN A 51 -25.77 10.41 7.32
C GLN A 51 -24.52 9.63 6.88
N SER A 52 -23.73 9.24 7.88
CA SER A 52 -22.96 7.99 8.00
C SER A 52 -22.70 7.17 6.71
N PHE A 53 -21.43 7.06 6.33
CA PHE A 53 -21.00 6.00 5.41
C PHE A 53 -20.56 4.76 6.19
N ILE A 54 -21.38 3.72 6.03
CA ILE A 54 -21.10 2.31 6.29
C ILE A 54 -20.03 1.83 5.29
N SER A 55 -19.15 0.96 5.78
CA SER A 55 -18.11 0.21 5.07
C SER A 55 -18.61 -0.50 3.79
N PRO A 56 -17.75 -0.71 2.78
CA PRO A 56 -17.92 -1.81 1.85
C PRO A 56 -17.12 -3.03 2.32
N ALA A 57 -17.81 -4.17 2.40
CA ALA A 57 -17.20 -5.48 2.42
C ALA A 57 -16.60 -5.80 1.05
N PHE A 58 -15.37 -6.30 1.02
CA PHE A 58 -14.84 -7.04 -0.13
C PHE A 58 -14.35 -8.41 0.34
N SER A 59 -14.79 -9.39 -0.43
CA SER A 59 -14.68 -10.83 -0.26
C SER A 59 -13.24 -11.36 -0.34
N ASN A 60 -13.04 -12.44 0.40
CA ASN A 60 -11.88 -13.32 0.49
C ASN A 60 -11.13 -13.57 -0.83
N PHE A 61 -9.80 -13.47 -0.77
CA PHE A 61 -8.90 -14.33 -1.52
C PHE A 61 -7.79 -14.82 -0.58
N ASP A 62 -7.66 -16.13 -0.55
CA ASP A 62 -6.81 -16.91 0.35
C ASP A 62 -5.37 -16.93 -0.18
N LYS A 63 -4.39 -16.58 0.69
CA LYS A 63 -3.03 -17.16 0.82
C LYS A 63 -2.06 -16.21 1.56
N GLN A 64 -1.66 -16.66 2.75
CA GLN A 64 -0.46 -16.23 3.50
C GLN A 64 0.78 -17.05 3.04
N PRO A 65 2.04 -16.73 3.44
CA PRO A 65 2.43 -15.96 4.62
C PRO A 65 3.52 -14.88 4.41
N GLY A 66 3.45 -13.84 5.25
CA GLY A 66 4.43 -12.74 5.27
C GLY A 66 4.42 -12.01 6.61
N ARG A 67 4.59 -12.77 7.69
CA ARG A 67 4.57 -12.31 9.08
C ARG A 67 5.83 -11.50 9.39
N ARG A 68 5.83 -10.17 9.14
CA ARG A 68 6.86 -9.27 9.69
C ARG A 68 6.58 -7.76 9.60
N THR A 69 5.33 -7.30 9.72
CA THR A 69 5.06 -5.84 9.83
C THR A 69 3.82 -5.52 10.66
N ILE A 70 3.65 -6.12 11.84
CA ILE A 70 2.60 -5.71 12.81
C ILE A 70 3.15 -5.78 14.24
N GLU A 71 4.35 -5.29 14.49
CA GLU A 71 4.84 -5.09 15.87
C GLU A 71 5.01 -3.60 16.22
N HIS A 72 5.34 -2.76 15.24
CA HIS A 72 5.63 -1.35 15.51
C HIS A 72 4.39 -0.47 15.74
N LEU A 73 3.22 -0.82 15.17
CA LEU A 73 1.96 -0.13 15.44
C LEU A 73 1.40 -0.47 16.84
N SER A 74 1.62 -1.71 17.27
CA SER A 74 1.27 -2.18 18.61
C SER A 74 2.08 -1.45 19.68
N ALA A 75 3.39 -1.25 19.45
CA ALA A 75 4.26 -0.50 20.37
C ALA A 75 3.77 0.95 20.61
N VAL A 76 3.37 1.67 19.55
CA VAL A 76 2.85 3.05 19.66
C VAL A 76 1.53 3.08 20.43
N THR A 77 0.69 2.05 20.27
CA THR A 77 -0.59 1.92 20.97
C THR A 77 -0.37 1.55 22.45
N HIS A 78 0.63 0.71 22.76
CA HIS A 78 1.02 0.36 24.12
C HIS A 78 1.64 1.53 24.89
N ILE A 79 2.41 2.40 24.22
CA ILE A 79 2.96 3.61 24.84
C ILE A 79 1.83 4.57 25.24
N LEU A 80 0.86 4.79 24.35
CA LEU A 80 -0.27 5.70 24.62
C LEU A 80 -1.18 5.17 25.75
N ILE A 81 -1.40 3.86 25.81
CA ILE A 81 -2.16 3.20 26.89
C ILE A 81 -1.39 3.24 28.22
N ARG A 82 -0.06 3.06 28.22
CA ARG A 82 0.76 3.18 29.43
C ARG A 82 0.77 4.59 29.99
N VAL A 83 0.93 5.61 29.14
CA VAL A 83 0.96 7.03 29.54
C VAL A 83 -0.35 7.46 30.19
N LEU A 84 -1.49 6.98 29.66
CA LEU A 84 -2.81 7.21 30.27
C LEU A 84 -2.99 6.44 31.59
N SER A 85 -2.43 5.23 31.70
CA SER A 85 -2.56 4.38 32.89
C SER A 85 -1.68 4.84 34.07
N THR A 86 -0.55 5.51 33.80
CA THR A 86 0.30 6.10 34.86
C THR A 86 -0.22 7.44 35.37
N SER A 87 -1.09 8.11 34.60
CA SER A 87 -1.70 9.39 34.97
C SER A 87 -2.88 9.24 35.95
N SER A 88 -3.50 8.04 36.03
CA SER A 88 -4.71 7.80 36.82
C SER A 88 -4.47 7.43 38.28
N ARG A 89 -3.30 7.74 38.86
CA ARG A 89 -3.18 7.75 40.33
C ARG A 89 -4.01 8.91 40.86
N VAL A 90 -5.29 8.60 41.04
CA VAL A 90 -6.30 9.34 41.78
C VAL A 90 -5.60 9.96 42.98
N PHE A 91 -5.50 11.29 42.98
CA PHE A 91 -5.18 12.05 44.17
C PHE A 91 -6.30 11.76 45.17
N GLN A 92 -6.12 10.67 45.92
CA GLN A 92 -6.95 10.30 47.03
C GLN A 92 -6.61 11.32 48.12
N TYR A 93 -7.35 12.43 48.12
CA TYR A 93 -7.22 13.45 49.15
C TYR A 93 -7.73 12.84 50.44
N ASP A 94 -6.81 12.27 51.22
CA ASP A 94 -7.06 11.92 52.61
C ASP A 94 -7.08 13.24 53.41
N LEU A 95 -8.21 13.94 53.30
CA LEU A 95 -8.56 15.16 54.03
C LEU A 95 -9.02 14.79 55.45
N LYS A 96 -8.25 13.96 56.14
CA LYS A 96 -8.42 13.77 57.58
C LYS A 96 -7.23 14.37 58.31
N PRO A 97 -7.23 15.68 58.58
CA PRO A 97 -6.37 16.17 59.63
C PRO A 97 -6.91 15.60 60.95
N ASP A 98 -6.08 14.88 61.70
CA ASP A 98 -6.34 14.66 63.12
C ASP A 98 -6.46 16.05 63.76
N VAL A 99 -7.69 16.43 64.08
CA VAL A 99 -8.01 17.68 64.73
C VAL A 99 -7.44 17.58 66.15
N PRO A 100 -6.43 18.38 66.53
CA PRO A 100 -6.07 18.46 67.93
C PRO A 100 -7.30 18.99 68.68
N ASN A 101 -7.76 18.24 69.68
CA ASN A 101 -8.88 18.62 70.53
C ASN A 101 -8.78 20.11 70.91
N CYS A 102 -9.89 20.83 70.78
CA CYS A 102 -10.06 22.22 71.22
C CYS A 102 -10.02 22.32 72.76
N GLU A 103 -8.98 21.79 73.39
CA GLU A 103 -8.75 21.89 74.82
C GLU A 103 -8.07 23.23 75.11
N GLY A 104 -8.85 24.23 75.55
CA GLY A 104 -8.27 25.28 76.38
C GLY A 104 -8.61 26.73 76.09
N ARG A 105 -9.71 27.07 75.40
CA ARG A 105 -10.16 28.48 75.35
C ARG A 105 -11.23 28.77 76.39
N LYS A 106 -10.79 29.04 77.62
CA LYS A 106 -11.65 29.54 78.71
C LYS A 106 -12.17 30.93 78.35
N LEU A 107 -13.49 31.07 78.29
CA LEU A 107 -14.14 32.37 78.20
C LEU A 107 -14.17 33.00 79.60
N PHE A 108 -13.67 34.23 79.69
CA PHE A 108 -13.76 35.03 80.90
C PHE A 108 -15.14 35.70 80.92
N PHE A 109 -16.12 35.01 81.50
CA PHE A 109 -17.42 35.60 81.79
C PHE A 109 -17.38 36.16 83.21
N ASP A 110 -17.62 37.48 83.36
CA ASP A 110 -17.71 38.10 84.68
C ASP A 110 -19.08 37.77 85.30
N THR A 111 -19.14 36.63 85.98
CA THR A 111 -20.32 36.15 86.69
C THR A 111 -20.79 37.16 87.73
N HIS A 112 -19.87 37.86 88.41
CA HIS A 112 -20.18 38.71 89.54
C HIS A 112 -20.84 40.02 89.11
N ALA A 113 -20.36 40.66 88.05
CA ALA A 113 -20.98 41.87 87.49
C ALA A 113 -22.42 41.64 87.04
N VAL A 114 -22.70 40.46 86.45
CA VAL A 114 -24.04 40.10 85.98
C VAL A 114 -24.99 39.79 87.13
N VAL A 115 -24.52 39.14 88.19
CA VAL A 115 -25.31 38.93 89.41
C VAL A 115 -25.68 40.27 90.06
N GLN A 116 -24.72 41.19 90.23
CA GLN A 116 -24.99 42.53 90.78
C GLN A 116 -25.99 43.33 89.94
N LEU A 117 -25.97 43.17 88.62
CA LEU A 117 -26.93 43.82 87.73
C LEU A 117 -28.34 43.27 87.92
N LEU A 118 -28.48 41.94 88.05
CA LEU A 118 -29.78 41.29 88.28
C LEU A 118 -30.35 41.68 89.64
N GLU A 119 -29.52 41.75 90.68
CA GLU A 119 -29.94 42.21 92.01
C GLU A 119 -30.47 43.65 91.99
N LYS A 120 -29.79 44.57 91.27
CA LYS A 120 -30.25 45.96 91.09
C LYS A 120 -31.59 46.06 90.35
N ASN A 121 -31.96 45.07 89.55
CA ASN A 121 -33.23 45.02 88.81
C ASN A 121 -34.34 44.25 89.58
N GLY A 122 -34.15 43.95 90.86
CA GLY A 122 -35.18 43.39 91.73
C GLY A 122 -35.19 41.86 91.84
N PHE A 123 -34.15 41.18 91.37
CA PHE A 123 -33.98 39.73 91.60
C PHE A 123 -33.33 39.47 92.96
N THR A 124 -33.73 38.39 93.62
CA THR A 124 -33.03 37.94 94.83
C THR A 124 -31.67 37.32 94.46
N THR A 125 -30.65 37.48 95.30
CA THR A 125 -29.30 36.90 95.12
C THR A 125 -29.31 35.44 94.64
N PRO A 126 -30.06 34.50 95.26
CA PRO A 126 -30.08 33.11 94.79
C PRO A 126 -30.74 32.95 93.42
N GLN A 127 -31.72 33.78 93.06
CA GLN A 127 -32.33 33.74 91.73
C GLN A 127 -31.37 34.26 90.66
N ALA A 128 -30.66 35.36 90.95
CA ALA A 128 -29.65 35.92 90.07
C ALA A 128 -28.51 34.93 89.78
N GLU A 129 -28.00 34.25 90.80
CA GLU A 129 -26.96 33.22 90.64
C GLU A 129 -27.41 32.04 89.76
N VAL A 130 -28.63 31.56 89.94
CA VAL A 130 -29.18 30.45 89.14
C VAL A 130 -29.30 30.83 87.66
N ILE A 131 -29.81 32.04 87.38
CA ILE A 131 -29.94 32.56 86.01
C ILE A 131 -28.55 32.67 85.35
N VAL A 132 -27.57 33.24 86.05
CA VAL A 132 -26.21 33.37 85.53
C VAL A 132 -25.56 32.01 85.33
N LYS A 133 -25.80 31.03 86.19
CA LYS A 133 -25.30 29.65 86.04
C LYS A 133 -25.91 28.92 84.85
N VAL A 134 -27.18 29.17 84.53
CA VAL A 134 -27.82 28.64 83.31
C VAL A 134 -27.24 29.30 82.06
N LEU A 135 -27.09 30.63 82.07
CA LEU A 135 -26.47 31.38 80.97
C LEU A 135 -25.05 30.90 80.71
N MET A 136 -24.23 30.74 81.74
CA MET A 136 -22.86 30.25 81.61
C MET A 136 -22.82 28.85 81.00
N ARG A 137 -23.70 27.93 81.42
CA ARG A 137 -23.78 26.58 80.81
C ARG A 137 -24.22 26.62 79.36
N MET A 138 -25.21 27.45 79.02
CA MET A 138 -25.68 27.60 77.65
C MET A 138 -24.60 28.20 76.75
N THR A 139 -23.94 29.28 77.19
CA THR A 139 -22.85 29.92 76.44
C THR A 139 -21.65 28.98 76.28
N THR A 140 -21.28 28.22 77.31
CA THR A 140 -20.18 27.25 77.22
C THR A 140 -20.52 26.16 76.20
N SER A 141 -21.72 25.58 76.29
CA SER A 141 -22.20 24.57 75.34
C SER A 141 -22.28 25.07 73.89
N SER A 142 -22.83 26.27 73.67
CA SER A 142 -22.87 26.88 72.33
C SER A 142 -21.49 27.15 71.76
N MET A 143 -20.53 27.54 72.61
CA MET A 143 -19.18 27.82 72.18
C MET A 143 -18.39 26.55 71.86
N ASP A 144 -18.58 25.46 72.61
CA ASP A 144 -17.97 24.16 72.30
C ASP A 144 -18.36 23.68 70.90
N VAL A 145 -19.65 23.83 70.52
CA VAL A 145 -20.12 23.50 69.16
C VAL A 145 -19.48 24.40 68.10
N ILE A 146 -19.45 25.71 68.33
CA ILE A 146 -18.83 26.66 67.39
C ILE A 146 -17.34 26.36 67.20
N TYR A 147 -16.62 26.02 68.27
CA TYR A 147 -15.20 25.69 68.19
C TYR A 147 -14.94 24.33 67.54
N CYS A 148 -15.86 23.38 67.60
CA CYS A 148 -15.75 22.12 66.86
C CYS A 148 -15.94 22.31 65.35
N ASP A 149 -16.82 23.22 64.93
CA ASP A 149 -17.06 23.50 63.51
C ASP A 149 -16.06 24.49 62.91
N MET A 150 -15.37 25.29 63.74
CA MET A 150 -14.39 26.27 63.28
C MET A 150 -13.01 25.65 63.01
N VAL A 151 -12.37 26.10 61.94
CA VAL A 151 -10.97 25.77 61.63
C VAL A 151 -10.04 26.78 62.30
N THR A 152 -9.02 26.29 63.00
CA THR A 152 -7.99 27.14 63.59
C THR A 152 -7.09 27.75 62.51
N LYS A 153 -6.60 28.97 62.71
CA LYS A 153 -5.68 29.64 61.77
C LYS A 153 -4.43 28.79 61.48
N VAL A 154 -3.90 28.14 62.52
CA VAL A 154 -2.77 27.22 62.41
C VAL A 154 -3.11 26.03 61.51
N GLN A 155 -4.29 25.42 61.66
CA GLN A 155 -4.72 24.30 60.82
C GLN A 155 -4.97 24.71 59.36
N GLN A 156 -5.48 25.92 59.14
CA GLN A 156 -5.60 26.50 57.80
C GLN A 156 -4.22 26.68 57.14
N GLU A 157 -3.22 27.19 57.87
CA GLU A 157 -1.85 27.37 57.38
C GLU A 157 -1.15 26.04 57.06
N ILE A 158 -1.29 25.03 57.92
CA ILE A 158 -0.76 23.67 57.68
C ILE A 158 -1.38 23.06 56.42
N MET A 159 -2.70 23.19 56.26
CA MET A 159 -3.40 22.70 55.07
C MET A 159 -2.91 23.43 53.81
N LEU A 160 -2.75 24.75 53.88
CA LEU A 160 -2.25 25.54 52.77
C LEU A 160 -0.82 25.14 52.37
N GLN A 161 0.08 24.96 53.34
CA GLN A 161 1.44 24.48 53.08
C GLN A 161 1.45 23.10 52.45
N ARG A 162 0.58 22.19 52.91
CA ARG A 162 0.42 20.85 52.29
C ARG A 162 -0.02 20.96 50.84
N VAL A 163 -1.04 21.76 50.53
CA VAL A 163 -1.51 21.97 49.15
C VAL A 163 -0.42 22.61 48.29
N MET A 164 0.29 23.62 48.80
CA MET A 164 1.40 24.26 48.09
C MET A 164 2.54 23.26 47.80
N SER A 165 2.86 22.38 48.75
CA SER A 165 3.88 21.34 48.54
C SER A 165 3.49 20.34 47.45
N GLN A 166 2.21 19.95 47.39
CA GLN A 166 1.68 19.06 46.36
C GLN A 166 1.72 19.72 44.98
N ILE A 167 1.33 20.99 44.88
CA ILE A 167 1.43 21.77 43.64
C ILE A 167 2.89 21.85 43.18
N ALA A 168 3.83 22.08 44.10
CA ALA A 168 5.25 22.12 43.78
C ALA A 168 5.76 20.75 43.27
N ALA A 169 5.31 19.65 43.85
CA ALA A 169 5.64 18.30 43.38
C ALA A 169 5.11 18.05 41.95
N VAL A 170 3.82 18.32 41.69
CA VAL A 170 3.21 18.18 40.37
C VAL A 170 3.93 19.04 39.33
N LYS A 171 4.31 20.27 39.70
CA LYS A 171 5.09 21.16 38.81
C LYS A 171 6.46 20.57 38.48
N LYS A 172 7.15 19.97 39.45
CA LYS A 172 8.44 19.30 39.21
C LYS A 172 8.27 18.14 38.24
N ASP A 173 7.24 17.33 38.42
CA ASP A 173 6.97 16.17 37.58
C ASP A 173 6.59 16.58 36.16
N MET A 174 5.79 17.65 35.98
CA MET A 174 5.51 18.25 34.68
C MET A 174 6.79 18.70 33.96
N VAL A 175 7.68 19.41 34.66
CA VAL A 175 8.96 19.87 34.07
C VAL A 175 9.87 18.69 33.69
N ILE A 176 9.89 17.63 34.50
CA ILE A 176 10.66 16.42 34.19
C ILE A 176 10.07 15.73 32.97
N LEU A 177 8.74 15.59 32.89
CA LEU A 177 8.05 15.00 31.75
C LEU A 177 8.36 15.77 30.45
N GLU A 178 8.24 17.10 30.51
CA GLU A 178 8.50 17.99 29.37
C GLU A 178 9.98 17.98 28.94
N LYS A 179 10.93 17.86 29.88
CA LYS A 179 12.36 17.84 29.52
C LYS A 179 12.87 16.47 29.14
N SER A 180 12.48 15.42 29.86
CA SER A 180 13.01 14.06 29.69
C SER A 180 12.30 13.32 28.56
N GLU A 181 10.99 13.16 28.67
CA GLU A 181 10.25 12.27 27.78
C GLU A 181 10.00 12.94 26.43
N PHE A 182 9.62 14.21 26.42
CA PHE A 182 9.40 14.92 25.16
C PHE A 182 10.69 15.09 24.35
N SER A 183 11.83 15.37 25.00
CA SER A 183 13.13 15.45 24.30
C SER A 183 13.55 14.09 23.74
N THR A 184 13.28 13.00 24.46
CA THR A 184 13.57 11.64 23.99
C THR A 184 12.71 11.28 22.80
N LEU A 185 11.39 11.55 22.88
CA LEU A 185 10.46 11.32 21.77
C LEU A 185 10.81 12.15 20.53
N LEU A 186 11.22 13.41 20.69
CA LEU A 186 11.68 14.23 19.57
C LEU A 186 12.93 13.63 18.91
N ALA A 187 13.93 13.23 19.69
CA ALA A 187 15.16 12.62 19.17
C ALA A 187 14.87 11.29 18.45
N GLU A 188 13.98 10.46 19.00
CA GLU A 188 13.54 9.23 18.35
C GLU A 188 12.76 9.51 17.06
N ASN A 189 11.90 10.54 17.03
CA ASN A 189 11.15 10.93 15.84
C ASN A 189 12.08 11.40 14.72
N GLU A 190 13.08 12.24 15.05
CA GLU A 190 14.10 12.67 14.10
C GLU A 190 14.94 11.50 13.57
N LYS A 191 15.34 10.58 14.45
CA LYS A 191 16.04 9.35 14.06
C LYS A 191 15.22 8.50 13.10
N LEU A 192 13.94 8.27 13.40
CA LEU A 192 13.04 7.51 12.52
C LEU A 192 12.86 8.20 11.16
N LYS A 193 12.78 9.54 11.13
CA LYS A 193 12.71 10.31 9.89
C LYS A 193 13.97 10.12 9.04
N ILE A 194 15.16 10.13 9.65
CA ILE A 194 16.42 9.89 8.95
C ILE A 194 16.47 8.46 8.39
N GLN A 195 16.11 7.45 9.20
CA GLN A 195 16.09 6.06 8.76
C GLN A 195 15.12 5.83 7.61
N LEU A 196 13.95 6.47 7.64
CA LEU A 196 12.98 6.41 6.55
C LEU A 196 13.53 7.01 5.26
N LEU A 197 14.21 8.16 5.34
CA LEU A 197 14.87 8.76 4.18
C LEU A 197 15.97 7.85 3.62
N LEU A 198 16.76 7.23 4.49
CA LEU A 198 17.80 6.28 4.08
C LEU A 198 17.21 5.08 3.33
N ILE A 199 16.18 4.44 3.89
CA ILE A 199 15.49 3.30 3.25
C ILE A 199 14.90 3.72 1.90
N LYS A 200 14.33 4.92 1.81
CA LYS A 200 13.79 5.44 0.54
C LYS A 200 14.87 5.60 -0.53
N ILE A 201 16.05 6.11 -0.16
CA ILE A 201 17.19 6.25 -1.08
C ILE A 201 17.69 4.86 -1.50
N GLN A 202 17.90 3.95 -0.55
CA GLN A 202 18.33 2.58 -0.83
C GLN A 202 17.35 1.84 -1.73
N LEU A 203 16.05 1.98 -1.50
CA LEU A 203 15.02 1.35 -2.33
C LEU A 203 15.05 1.91 -3.76
N ALA A 204 15.22 3.22 -3.92
CA ALA A 204 15.34 3.83 -5.24
C ALA A 204 16.58 3.32 -5.99
N ASP A 205 17.72 3.21 -5.30
CA ASP A 205 18.96 2.68 -5.86
C ASP A 205 18.82 1.21 -6.30
N VAL A 206 18.30 0.35 -5.41
CA VAL A 206 18.05 -1.07 -5.73
C VAL A 206 17.06 -1.22 -6.89
N MET A 207 15.99 -0.41 -6.91
CA MET A 207 15.03 -0.42 -8.01
C MET A 207 15.64 0.00 -9.34
N ASN A 208 16.50 1.01 -9.34
CA ASN A 208 17.22 1.46 -10.54
C ASN A 208 18.26 0.44 -11.00
N LYS A 209 18.94 -0.24 -10.08
CA LYS A 209 19.84 -1.34 -10.38
C LYS A 209 19.09 -2.50 -11.03
N VAL A 210 18.03 -3.00 -10.39
CA VAL A 210 17.19 -4.09 -10.94
C VAL A 210 16.61 -3.72 -12.30
N ARG A 211 16.18 -2.46 -12.49
CA ARG A 211 15.71 -1.97 -13.78
C ARG A 211 16.81 -2.03 -14.85
N SER A 212 18.01 -1.56 -14.54
CA SER A 212 19.13 -1.55 -15.48
C SER A 212 19.57 -2.98 -15.81
N ASP A 213 19.65 -3.86 -14.81
CA ASP A 213 19.98 -5.28 -14.96
C ASP A 213 18.95 -5.96 -15.89
N ASN A 214 17.65 -5.76 -15.67
CA ASN A 214 16.60 -6.32 -16.53
C ASN A 214 16.67 -5.81 -17.97
N ILE A 215 16.95 -4.51 -18.18
CA ILE A 215 17.10 -3.95 -19.53
C ILE A 215 18.30 -4.59 -20.23
N LEU A 216 19.40 -4.77 -19.52
CA LEU A 216 20.59 -5.43 -20.06
C LEU A 216 20.28 -6.88 -20.44
N ASP A 217 19.66 -7.64 -19.55
CA ASP A 217 19.28 -9.04 -19.78
C ASP A 217 18.38 -9.18 -21.00
N LEU A 218 17.33 -8.35 -21.11
CA LEU A 218 16.44 -8.34 -22.27
C LEU A 218 17.18 -7.99 -23.57
N ASN A 219 18.16 -7.08 -23.52
CA ASN A 219 18.95 -6.73 -24.68
C ASN A 219 19.89 -7.88 -25.10
N VAL A 220 20.49 -8.58 -24.14
CA VAL A 220 21.31 -9.77 -24.38
C VAL A 220 20.47 -10.88 -24.99
N GLU A 221 19.31 -11.19 -24.39
CA GLU A 221 18.39 -12.21 -24.89
C GLU A 221 17.89 -11.86 -26.30
N LYS A 222 17.52 -10.59 -26.53
CA LYS A 222 17.12 -10.10 -27.86
C LYS A 222 18.24 -10.25 -28.89
N SER A 223 19.49 -10.05 -28.50
CA SER A 223 20.64 -10.26 -29.39
C SER A 223 20.82 -11.74 -29.71
N CYS A 224 20.73 -12.61 -28.70
CA CYS A 224 20.79 -14.06 -28.86
C CYS A 224 19.70 -14.58 -29.81
N VAL A 225 18.44 -14.14 -29.62
CA VAL A 225 17.33 -14.51 -30.50
C VAL A 225 17.58 -14.06 -31.95
N LYS A 226 18.15 -12.87 -32.16
CA LYS A 226 18.50 -12.39 -33.50
C LYS A 226 19.60 -13.23 -34.14
N GLU A 227 20.63 -13.60 -33.38
CA GLU A 227 21.72 -14.44 -33.84
C GLU A 227 21.22 -15.83 -34.25
N LEU A 228 20.42 -16.47 -33.39
CA LEU A 228 19.78 -17.76 -33.72
C LEU A 228 18.90 -17.65 -34.96
N LYS A 229 18.11 -16.59 -35.09
CA LYS A 229 17.28 -16.36 -36.29
C LYS A 229 18.13 -16.24 -37.55
N ALA A 230 19.23 -15.50 -37.49
CA ALA A 230 20.15 -15.35 -38.62
C ALA A 230 20.81 -16.69 -38.99
N GLU A 231 21.18 -17.50 -38.00
CA GLU A 231 21.71 -18.85 -38.22
C GLU A 231 20.67 -19.76 -38.88
N HIS A 232 19.41 -19.73 -38.43
CA HIS A 232 18.32 -20.47 -39.05
C HIS A 232 18.03 -20.02 -40.49
N GLU A 233 18.03 -18.72 -40.76
CA GLU A 233 17.87 -18.18 -42.11
C GLU A 233 19.00 -18.63 -43.04
N LYS A 234 20.25 -18.66 -42.53
CA LYS A 234 21.40 -19.18 -43.26
C LYS A 234 21.25 -20.66 -43.60
N LYS A 235 20.91 -21.52 -42.63
CA LYS A 235 20.68 -22.96 -42.86
C LYS A 235 19.55 -23.22 -43.85
N LEU A 236 18.49 -22.42 -43.78
CA LEU A 236 17.37 -22.51 -44.71
C LEU A 236 17.83 -22.15 -46.13
N LEU A 237 18.64 -21.10 -46.28
CA LEU A 237 19.21 -20.72 -47.56
C LEU A 237 20.14 -21.80 -48.12
N GLU A 238 21.02 -22.38 -47.28
CA GLU A 238 21.92 -23.47 -47.65
C GLU A 238 21.15 -24.71 -48.13
N MET A 239 20.13 -25.16 -47.39
CA MET A 239 19.26 -26.25 -47.83
C MET A 239 18.53 -25.93 -49.14
N ARG A 240 18.08 -24.68 -49.31
CA ARG A 240 17.43 -24.25 -50.55
C ARG A 240 18.39 -24.31 -51.73
N THR A 241 19.64 -23.91 -51.54
CA THR A 241 20.67 -24.00 -52.58
C THR A 241 21.02 -25.45 -52.92
N GLU A 242 21.13 -26.32 -51.92
CA GLU A 242 21.38 -27.76 -52.11
C GLU A 242 20.23 -28.44 -52.89
N ILE A 243 18.98 -28.16 -52.53
CA ILE A 243 17.81 -28.66 -53.27
C ILE A 243 17.83 -28.19 -54.73
N MET A 244 18.20 -26.93 -54.97
CA MET A 244 18.27 -26.38 -56.33
C MET A 244 19.37 -27.05 -57.16
N GLU A 245 20.53 -27.33 -56.55
CA GLU A 245 21.63 -28.07 -57.19
C GLU A 245 21.22 -29.50 -57.53
N MET A 246 20.65 -30.24 -56.57
CA MET A 246 20.13 -31.59 -56.81
C MET A 246 19.05 -31.61 -57.89
N THR A 247 18.16 -30.61 -57.92
CA THR A 247 17.12 -30.51 -58.96
C THR A 247 17.75 -30.28 -60.33
N ALA A 248 18.76 -29.41 -60.44
CA ALA A 248 19.48 -29.16 -61.69
C ALA A 248 20.26 -30.40 -62.17
N GLU A 249 20.84 -31.18 -61.26
CA GLU A 249 21.46 -32.47 -61.58
C GLU A 249 20.42 -33.47 -62.10
N GLN A 250 19.28 -33.58 -61.40
CA GLN A 250 18.19 -34.44 -61.82
C GLN A 250 17.66 -34.06 -63.21
N ASP A 251 17.51 -32.77 -63.51
CA ASP A 251 17.10 -32.29 -64.84
C ASP A 251 18.14 -32.62 -65.93
N ARG A 252 19.44 -32.55 -65.62
CA ARG A 252 20.50 -33.00 -66.55
C ARG A 252 20.40 -34.49 -66.83
N HIS A 253 20.20 -35.31 -65.80
CA HIS A 253 20.01 -36.75 -65.98
C HIS A 253 18.74 -37.05 -66.80
N LEU A 254 17.63 -36.37 -66.50
CA LEU A 254 16.36 -36.50 -67.21
C LEU A 254 16.56 -36.15 -68.70
N THR A 255 17.12 -34.99 -69.00
CA THR A 255 17.37 -34.56 -70.40
C THR A 255 18.28 -35.54 -71.15
N GLN A 256 19.34 -36.05 -70.51
CA GLN A 256 20.20 -37.07 -71.09
C GLN A 256 19.42 -38.36 -71.41
N THR A 257 18.57 -38.83 -70.49
CA THR A 257 17.74 -40.02 -70.73
C THR A 257 16.73 -39.81 -71.86
N ASN A 258 16.10 -38.63 -71.94
CA ASN A 258 15.19 -38.29 -73.04
C ASN A 258 15.90 -38.32 -74.39
N MET A 259 17.09 -37.71 -74.50
CA MET A 259 17.87 -37.73 -75.75
C MET A 259 18.26 -39.15 -76.17
N LYS A 260 18.57 -40.02 -75.21
CA LYS A 260 18.84 -41.44 -75.46
C LYS A 260 17.60 -42.16 -75.97
N ILE A 261 16.44 -41.94 -75.33
CA ILE A 261 15.15 -42.50 -75.78
C ILE A 261 14.83 -42.04 -77.20
N ASP A 262 14.96 -40.76 -77.52
CA ASP A 262 14.69 -40.22 -78.86
C ASP A 262 15.61 -40.84 -79.92
N THR A 263 16.88 -41.04 -79.59
CA THR A 263 17.85 -41.70 -80.48
C THR A 263 17.51 -43.17 -80.71
N GLU A 264 17.16 -43.91 -79.66
CA GLU A 264 16.74 -45.31 -79.76
C GLU A 264 15.42 -45.44 -80.54
N VAL A 265 14.45 -44.53 -80.33
CA VAL A 265 13.19 -44.48 -81.09
C VAL A 265 13.45 -44.21 -82.58
N ALA A 266 14.32 -43.25 -82.90
CA ALA A 266 14.72 -42.98 -84.28
C ALA A 266 15.44 -44.19 -84.91
N GLY A 267 16.35 -44.82 -84.16
CA GLY A 267 17.05 -46.04 -84.57
C GLY A 267 16.08 -47.18 -84.87
N LEU A 268 15.17 -47.48 -83.93
CA LEU A 268 14.12 -48.49 -84.10
C LEU A 268 13.22 -48.18 -85.31
N LYS A 269 12.87 -46.90 -85.52
CA LYS A 269 12.09 -46.48 -86.68
C LYS A 269 12.83 -46.74 -87.99
N THR A 270 14.13 -46.42 -88.09
CA THR A 270 14.92 -46.71 -89.29
C THR A 270 15.07 -48.22 -89.53
N MET A 271 15.27 -49.01 -88.47
CA MET A 271 15.27 -50.48 -88.57
C MET A 271 13.92 -51.00 -89.07
N LEU A 272 12.81 -50.48 -88.54
CA LEU A 272 11.46 -50.87 -88.97
C LEU A 272 11.22 -50.51 -90.45
N GLU A 273 11.61 -49.31 -90.88
CA GLU A 273 11.50 -48.89 -92.27
C GLU A 273 12.35 -49.77 -93.19
N SER A 274 13.58 -50.11 -92.79
CA SER A 274 14.44 -51.04 -93.54
C SER A 274 13.82 -52.44 -93.65
N HIS A 275 13.27 -52.98 -92.56
CA HIS A 275 12.61 -54.27 -92.55
C HIS A 275 11.34 -54.29 -93.44
N LYS A 276 10.58 -53.19 -93.46
CA LYS A 276 9.45 -53.03 -94.39
C LYS A 276 9.92 -53.06 -95.84
N LEU A 277 11.00 -52.34 -96.17
CA LEU A 277 11.56 -52.33 -97.53
C LEU A 277 12.09 -53.71 -97.94
N ASP A 278 12.76 -54.42 -97.04
CA ASP A 278 13.26 -55.76 -97.32
C ASP A 278 12.12 -56.76 -97.52
N THR A 279 11.06 -56.69 -96.70
CA THR A 279 9.84 -57.49 -96.91
C THR A 279 9.23 -57.24 -98.28
N ILE A 280 9.16 -55.99 -98.74
CA ILE A 280 8.68 -55.63 -100.08
C ILE A 280 9.60 -56.21 -101.18
N LYS A 281 10.93 -56.14 -101.02
CA LYS A 281 11.89 -56.73 -101.98
C LYS A 281 11.74 -58.25 -102.07
N TYR A 282 11.67 -58.95 -100.93
CA TYR A 282 11.49 -60.40 -100.90
C TYR A 282 10.14 -60.82 -101.52
N LEU A 283 9.08 -60.04 -101.30
CA LEU A 283 7.78 -60.26 -101.93
C LEU A 283 7.83 -60.06 -103.45
N ALA A 284 8.46 -58.98 -103.93
CA ALA A 284 8.63 -58.76 -105.36
C ALA A 284 9.46 -59.87 -106.02
N GLY A 285 10.54 -60.30 -105.37
CA GLY A 285 11.36 -61.43 -105.81
C GLY A 285 10.60 -62.76 -105.86
N SER A 286 9.76 -63.06 -104.85
CA SER A 286 8.97 -64.29 -104.83
C SER A 286 7.87 -64.30 -105.90
N VAL A 287 7.20 -63.18 -106.15
CA VAL A 287 6.22 -63.06 -107.24
C VAL A 287 6.89 -63.15 -108.60
N PHE A 288 8.05 -62.50 -108.80
CA PHE A 288 8.78 -62.56 -110.06
C PHE A 288 9.33 -63.96 -110.36
N THR A 289 9.85 -64.67 -109.34
CA THR A 289 10.28 -66.07 -109.49
C THR A 289 9.09 -67.00 -109.77
N CYS A 290 7.95 -66.81 -109.10
CA CYS A 290 6.71 -67.53 -109.40
C CYS A 290 6.26 -67.31 -110.86
N LEU A 291 6.21 -66.05 -111.32
CA LEU A 291 5.89 -65.70 -112.71
C LEU A 291 6.89 -66.32 -113.71
N THR A 292 8.19 -66.32 -113.39
CA THR A 292 9.24 -66.92 -114.23
C THR A 292 9.04 -68.43 -114.36
N VAL A 293 8.69 -69.12 -113.27
CA VAL A 293 8.37 -70.55 -113.28
C VAL A 293 7.14 -70.81 -114.13
N VAL A 294 6.06 -70.03 -113.95
CA VAL A 294 4.82 -70.16 -114.75
C VAL A 294 5.10 -69.94 -116.25
N LEU A 295 5.88 -68.91 -116.62
CA LEU A 295 6.28 -68.65 -118.01
C LEU A 295 7.21 -69.75 -118.56
N GLY A 296 8.11 -70.29 -117.75
CA GLY A 296 8.95 -71.42 -118.10
C GLY A 296 8.13 -72.67 -118.41
N PHE A 297 7.14 -72.99 -117.58
CA PHE A 297 6.17 -74.06 -117.84
C PHE A 297 5.34 -73.81 -119.11
N TYR A 298 4.89 -72.57 -119.32
CA TYR A 298 4.13 -72.20 -120.52
C TYR A 298 4.95 -72.38 -121.81
N ARG A 299 6.27 -72.16 -121.76
CA ARG A 299 7.19 -72.32 -122.90
C ARG A 299 7.48 -73.77 -123.27
N ILE A 300 7.32 -74.72 -122.34
CA ILE A 300 7.52 -76.16 -122.57
C ILE A 300 6.23 -76.87 -123.03
N TRP A 301 5.07 -76.24 -122.84
CA TRP A 301 3.75 -76.75 -123.22
C TRP A 301 3.26 -76.27 -124.60
N MET A 302 4.03 -75.40 -125.28
CA MET A 302 3.74 -74.88 -126.64
C MET A 302 4.72 -75.47 -127.66
#